data_AF-A0A536C6A0-F1
#
_entry.id   AF-A0A536C6A0-F1
#
_cell.length_a   1.000
_cell.length_b   1.000
_cell.length_c   1.000
_cell.angle_alpha   90.00
_cell.angle_beta   90.00
_cell.angle_gamma   90.00
#
_symmetry.space_group_name_H-M   'P 1'
#
loop_
_entity.id
_entity.type
_entity.pdbx_description
1 polymer ?
#
loop_
_entity_poly.entity_id
_entity_poly.type
_entity_poly.pdbx_seq_one_letter_code
_entity_poly.pdbx_strand_id
1 'polypeptide(L)'
;MVRALRPCDHGRPRARLPVRDPAGLAERTLRDRAGPSTYLCVVDEARNVVSYVHSLYAGNGVVAGDPGILLNKRMGCFSLGPGRSGGSRPTWS
;
A
#
# COMPACT_ATOMS: atom_id res chain seq x y z
N MET A 1 23.52 10.62 -3.00
CA MET A 1 22.42 11.59 -2.75
C MET A 1 21.17 10.81 -2.36
N VAL A 2 20.66 10.97 -1.12
CA VAL A 2 19.39 10.35 -0.70
C VAL A 2 18.28 11.34 -0.98
N ARG A 3 17.35 11.00 -1.89
CA ARG A 3 16.16 11.79 -2.13
C ARG A 3 14.95 11.01 -1.64
N ALA A 4 14.53 11.28 -0.40
CA ALA A 4 13.22 10.84 0.06
C ALA A 4 12.17 11.62 -0.73
N LEU A 5 11.38 10.93 -1.56
CA LEU A 5 10.18 11.54 -2.11
C LEU A 5 9.12 11.53 -1.00
N ARG A 6 8.28 12.57 -0.96
CA ARG A 6 7.20 12.65 0.02
C ARG A 6 6.37 11.36 0.01
N PRO A 7 5.82 10.91 1.16
CA PRO A 7 4.82 9.85 1.18
C PRO A 7 3.76 10.15 0.12
N CYS A 8 3.34 9.13 -0.62
CA CYS A 8 2.26 9.30 -1.58
C CYS A 8 0.98 9.67 -0.81
N ASP A 9 0.72 10.97 -0.69
CA ASP A 9 -0.41 11.54 0.05
C ASP A 9 -1.70 11.32 -0.74
N HIS A 10 -2.26 10.13 -0.60
CA HIS A 10 -3.59 9.78 -1.11
C HIS A 10 -4.71 10.45 -0.29
N GLY A 11 -4.38 11.18 0.79
CA GLY A 11 -5.31 11.72 1.77
C GLY A 11 -5.76 13.16 1.55
N ARG A 12 -5.22 13.91 0.57
CA ARG A 12 -5.76 15.25 0.28
C ARG A 12 -7.16 15.13 -0.33
N PRO A 13 -8.22 15.71 0.29
CA PRO A 13 -9.52 15.80 -0.36
C PRO A 13 -9.38 16.68 -1.60
N ARG A 14 -9.33 16.06 -2.78
CA ARG A 14 -9.57 16.77 -4.04
C ARG A 14 -11.06 16.98 -4.17
N ALA A 15 -11.45 18.12 -4.74
CA ALA A 15 -12.85 18.47 -4.97
C ALA A 15 -13.64 17.25 -5.48
N ARG A 16 -14.75 16.94 -4.80
CA ARG A 16 -15.66 15.85 -5.16
C ARG A 16 -16.30 16.15 -6.52
N LEU A 17 -15.55 15.94 -7.58
CA LEU A 17 -16.12 15.90 -8.92
C LEU A 17 -16.97 14.63 -9.00
N PRO A 18 -18.26 14.73 -9.34
CA PRO A 18 -19.13 13.57 -9.49
C PRO A 18 -18.54 12.67 -10.58
N VAL A 19 -18.19 11.46 -10.17
CA VAL A 19 -17.59 10.46 -11.03
C VAL A 19 -18.70 9.82 -11.84
N ARG A 20 -18.85 10.25 -13.09
CA ARG A 20 -19.84 9.68 -14.02
C ARG A 20 -19.30 8.49 -14.82
N ASP A 21 -18.01 8.19 -14.68
CA ASP A 21 -17.30 7.15 -15.43
C ASP A 21 -16.95 5.95 -14.52
N PRO A 22 -17.38 4.72 -14.86
CA PRO A 22 -17.02 3.51 -14.12
C PRO A 22 -15.50 3.29 -13.95
N ALA A 23 -14.67 3.74 -14.90
CA ALA A 23 -13.21 3.68 -14.76
C ALA A 23 -12.73 4.57 -13.59
N GLY A 24 -13.32 5.76 -13.45
CA GLY A 24 -13.02 6.68 -12.35
C GLY A 24 -13.51 6.21 -10.98
N LEU A 25 -14.47 5.27 -10.93
CA LEU A 25 -14.94 4.60 -9.71
C LEU A 25 -13.99 3.46 -9.32
N ALA A 26 -13.53 2.69 -10.30
CA ALA A 26 -12.58 1.60 -10.11
C ALA A 26 -11.23 2.10 -9.57
N GLU A 27 -10.67 3.14 -10.19
CA GLU A 27 -9.44 3.82 -9.75
C GLU A 27 -9.51 4.30 -8.29
N ARG A 28 -10.66 4.83 -7.89
CA ARG A 28 -10.91 5.31 -6.51
C ARG A 28 -10.91 4.15 -5.53
N THR A 29 -11.62 3.08 -5.87
CA THR A 29 -11.71 1.86 -5.06
C THR A 29 -10.34 1.22 -4.85
N LEU A 30 -9.47 1.25 -5.86
CA LEU A 30 -8.11 0.71 -5.76
C LEU A 30 -7.22 1.57 -4.84
N ARG A 31 -7.32 2.91 -4.93
CA ARG A 31 -6.58 3.83 -4.07
C ARG A 31 -7.01 3.75 -2.61
N ASP A 32 -8.32 3.64 -2.35
CA ASP A 32 -8.86 3.51 -1.00
C ASP A 32 -8.43 2.19 -0.33
N ARG A 33 -8.13 1.14 -1.12
CA ARG A 33 -7.63 -0.14 -0.61
C ARG A 33 -6.13 -0.14 -0.33
N ALA A 34 -5.34 0.63 -1.07
CA ALA A 34 -3.87 0.53 -1.06
C ALA A 34 -3.22 1.13 0.20
N GLY A 35 -3.87 2.10 0.85
CA GLY A 35 -3.31 2.80 2.01
C GLY A 35 -2.02 3.58 1.71
N PRO A 36 -1.45 4.30 2.70
CA PRO A 36 -0.25 5.08 2.49
C PRO A 36 0.98 4.21 2.20
N SER A 37 1.88 4.71 1.37
CA SER A 37 3.18 4.11 1.07
C SER A 37 4.32 5.13 1.18
N THR A 38 5.48 4.64 1.59
CA THR A 38 6.73 5.41 1.65
C THR A 38 7.66 4.92 0.56
N TYR A 39 8.22 5.86 -0.20
CA TYR A 39 9.19 5.60 -1.26
C TYR A 39 10.53 6.25 -0.91
N LEU A 40 11.62 5.49 -1.04
CA LEU A 40 12.98 5.96 -0.89
C LEU A 40 13.82 5.52 -2.09
N CYS A 41 14.62 6.42 -2.64
CA CYS A 41 15.63 6.10 -3.63
C CYS A 41 17.01 6.56 -3.14
N VAL A 42 17.98 5.65 -3.22
CA VAL A 42 19.37 5.90 -2.83
C VAL A 42 20.26 5.61 -4.04
N VAL A 43 21.14 6.56 -4.33
CA VAL A 43 22.21 6.41 -5.32
C VAL A 43 23.54 6.72 -4.65
N ASP A 44 24.50 5.80 -4.79
CA ASP A 44 25.86 5.94 -4.27
C ASP A 44 26.88 6.34 -5.35
N GLU A 45 28.14 6.55 -4.93
CA GLU A 45 29.23 7.00 -5.79
C GLU A 45 29.70 5.91 -6.76
N ALA A 46 29.56 4.64 -6.38
CA ALA A 46 29.84 3.47 -7.24
C ALA A 46 28.74 3.22 -8.28
N ARG A 47 27.74 4.11 -8.37
CA ARG A 47 26.60 4.04 -9.29
C ARG A 47 25.64 2.89 -8.97
N ASN A 48 25.63 2.40 -7.73
CA ASN A 48 24.55 1.54 -7.25
C ASN A 48 23.28 2.36 -7.06
N VAL A 49 22.14 1.78 -7.45
CA VAL A 49 20.83 2.41 -7.35
C VAL A 49 19.89 1.47 -6.62
N VAL A 50 19.30 1.95 -5.53
CA VAL A 50 18.29 1.23 -4.75
C VAL A 50 16.98 2.01 -4.78
N SER A 51 15.94 1.37 -5.31
CA SER A 51 14.56 1.86 -5.29
C SER A 51 13.77 1.04 -4.27
N TYR A 52 13.35 1.67 -3.17
CA TYR A 52 12.69 1.03 -2.04
C TYR A 52 11.27 1.57 -1.83
N VAL A 53 10.31 0.64 -1.69
CA VAL A 53 8.91 0.93 -1.34
C VAL A 53 8.54 0.15 -0.09
N HIS A 54 7.97 0.83 0.90
CA HIS A 54 7.40 0.20 2.08
C HIS A 54 5.98 0.70 2.35
N SER A 55 5.10 -0.19 2.82
CA SER A 55 3.72 0.14 3.17
C SER A 55 3.13 -0.89 4.13
N LEU A 56 2.37 -0.42 5.11
CA LEU A 56 1.51 -1.25 5.97
C LEU A 56 0.12 -1.50 5.35
N TYR A 57 -0.06 -1.13 4.08
CA TYR A 57 -1.38 -0.96 3.46
C TYR A 57 -2.18 0.09 4.26
N ALA A 58 -3.49 -0.06 4.41
CA ALA A 58 -4.28 0.78 5.31
C ALA A 58 -3.97 0.58 6.82
N GLY A 59 -3.00 -0.29 7.18
CA GLY A 59 -2.78 -0.71 8.57
C GLY A 59 -3.93 -1.58 9.09
N ASN A 60 -3.65 -2.53 9.99
CA ASN A 60 -4.72 -3.37 10.55
C ASN A 60 -5.28 -2.84 11.90
N GLY A 61 -4.69 -1.76 12.44
CA GLY A 61 -5.08 -1.18 13.73
C GLY A 61 -4.57 -1.93 14.96
N VAL A 62 -3.78 -2.98 14.78
CA VAL A 62 -3.23 -3.81 15.87
C VAL A 62 -1.74 -3.52 16.02
N VAL A 63 -1.36 -3.04 17.20
CA VAL A 63 0.04 -2.81 17.59
C VAL A 63 0.49 -3.95 18.50
N ALA A 64 1.55 -4.64 18.12
CA ALA A 64 2.15 -5.69 18.91
C ALA A 64 2.96 -5.07 20.07
N GLY A 65 2.35 -5.05 21.25
CA GLY A 65 2.98 -4.81 22.57
C GLY A 65 4.10 -3.78 22.61
N ASP A 66 5.09 -4.04 23.47
CA ASP A 66 6.44 -3.50 23.35
C ASP A 66 7.21 -4.51 22.48
N PRO A 67 7.67 -4.15 21.26
CA PRO A 67 8.29 -2.87 20.85
C PRO A 67 7.40 -1.87 20.08
N GLY A 68 6.09 -2.05 20.01
CA GLY A 68 5.18 -1.09 19.36
C GLY A 68 5.05 -1.26 17.85
N ILE A 69 5.09 -2.50 17.34
CA ILE A 69 5.01 -2.78 15.90
C ILE A 69 3.56 -2.79 15.42
N LEU A 70 3.19 -1.86 14.54
CA LEU A 70 1.90 -1.89 13.85
C LEU A 70 1.89 -2.95 12.75
N LEU A 71 0.94 -3.89 12.83
CA LEU A 71 0.80 -4.97 11.86
C LEU A 71 0.15 -4.46 10.56
N ASN A 72 0.61 -4.99 9.43
CA ASN A 72 0.09 -4.60 8.11
C ASN A 72 -1.30 -5.20 7.83
N LYS A 73 -2.04 -4.59 6.89
CA LYS A 73 -3.30 -5.13 6.36
C LYS A 73 -3.14 -5.75 4.97
N ARG A 74 -1.96 -6.30 4.65
CA ARG A 74 -1.66 -6.81 3.30
C ARG A 74 -2.51 -8.01 2.93
N MET A 75 -2.91 -8.83 3.91
CA MET A 75 -3.81 -9.96 3.69
C MET A 75 -5.20 -9.54 3.18
N GLY A 76 -5.59 -8.28 3.38
CA GLY A 76 -6.83 -7.72 2.82
C GLY A 76 -6.87 -7.66 1.28
N CYS A 77 -5.76 -7.95 0.59
CA CYS A 77 -5.72 -8.07 -0.87
C CYS A 77 -6.23 -9.42 -1.39
N PHE A 78 -6.31 -10.45 -0.54
CA PHE A 78 -6.68 -11.79 -0.96
C PHE A 78 -8.20 -11.96 -0.96
N SER A 79 -8.70 -12.71 -1.94
CA SER A 79 -10.12 -13.05 -2.03
C SER A 79 -10.35 -14.49 -1.59
N LEU A 80 -11.35 -14.74 -0.74
CA LEU A 80 -11.72 -16.09 -0.30
C LEU A 80 -12.74 -16.78 -1.22
N GLY A 81 -13.26 -16.07 -2.23
CA GLY A 81 -14.26 -16.62 -3.15
C GLY A 81 -13.67 -17.71 -4.06
N PRO A 82 -14.37 -18.83 -4.28
CA PRO A 82 -13.92 -19.88 -5.18
C PRO A 82 -13.71 -19.31 -6.60
N GLY A 83 -12.61 -19.71 -7.25
CA GLY A 83 -12.28 -19.32 -8.62
C GLY A 83 -11.67 -17.92 -8.80
N ARG A 84 -11.39 -17.17 -7.72
CA ARG A 84 -10.72 -15.86 -7.81
C ARG A 84 -9.20 -16.00 -7.77
N SER A 85 -8.50 -15.27 -8.64
CA SER A 85 -7.04 -15.17 -8.60
C SER A 85 -6.59 -14.50 -7.29
N GLY A 86 -5.54 -15.03 -6.65
CA GLY A 86 -5.06 -14.53 -5.35
C GLY A 86 -5.88 -15.03 -4.15
N GLY A 87 -6.25 -16.32 -4.14
CA GLY A 87 -6.82 -16.96 -2.96
C GLY A 87 -5.79 -17.14 -1.86
N SER A 88 -6.12 -16.77 -0.62
CA SER A 88 -5.24 -17.07 0.53
C SER A 88 -5.33 -18.57 0.85
N ARG A 89 -4.20 -19.27 0.78
CA ARG A 89 -4.06 -20.62 1.31
C ARG A 89 -3.18 -20.57 2.56
N PRO A 90 -3.55 -21.24 3.65
CA PRO A 90 -2.63 -21.44 4.76
C PRO A 90 -1.43 -22.26 4.28
N THR A 91 -0.22 -21.84 4.64
CA THR A 91 1.03 -22.49 4.23
C THR A 91 1.70 -23.27 5.37
N TRP A 92 0.95 -23.63 6.41
CA TRP A 92 1.47 -24.48 7.48
C TRP A 92 1.59 -25.93 6.99
N SER A 93 2.80 -26.48 7.09
CA SER A 93 3.14 -27.91 6.91
C SER A 93 2.98 -28.68 8.20
#